data_AF-A0A956PE50-F1
#
_entry.id   AF-A0A956PE50-F1
#
_cell.length_a   1.000
_cell.length_b   1.000
_cell.length_c   1.000
_cell.angle_alpha   90.00
_cell.angle_beta   90.00
_cell.angle_gamma   90.00
#
_symmetry.space_group_name_H-M   'P 1'
#
loop_
_entity.id
_entity.type
_entity.pdbx_description
1 polymer ?
#
loop_
_entity_poly.entity_id
_entity_poly.type
_entity_poly.pdbx_seq_one_letter_code
_entity_poly.pdbx_strand_id
1 'polypeptide(L)'
;MSKIDRVENRIRQIEQRIERGPQINSAAFNQLMAGYSEPKQSSSLNSDAAATKLNNMGHFNLSSIKGLNKNTHVSGAGASVSPLAQSNGVSCGQTSVAMALNTLVPGANLTDMDIDQHYGFQLLKALKNESREAGYDWRDAGNIDSNSWSFIDKKVNQEGLPVIVALNGPEFSPSGRGHIVTIMKTTADTVTYADPADGKIKTTQKSNMENAPSHPDGNFLFVADRVAPDPMPTQPYASNFNPMPGEFGSL
;
A
#
# COMPACT_ATOMS: atom_id res chain seq x y z
N MET A 1 40.08 26.86 -34.90
CA MET A 1 38.87 26.60 -34.09
C MET A 1 39.29 25.94 -32.80
N SER A 2 39.15 26.67 -31.70
CA SER A 2 39.54 26.20 -30.37
C SER A 2 38.52 25.18 -29.84
N LYS A 3 38.91 24.36 -28.87
CA LYS A 3 37.99 23.42 -28.20
C LYS A 3 36.87 24.17 -27.45
N ILE A 4 37.10 25.43 -27.07
CA ILE A 4 36.15 26.29 -26.37
C ILE A 4 35.04 26.73 -27.32
N ASP A 5 35.38 27.13 -28.55
CA ASP A 5 34.41 27.53 -29.58
C ASP A 5 33.43 26.40 -29.94
N ARG A 6 33.87 25.14 -29.79
CA ARG A 6 33.05 23.95 -30.06
C ARG A 6 32.07 23.65 -28.92
N VAL A 7 32.42 24.00 -27.68
CA VAL A 7 31.55 23.80 -26.51
C VAL A 7 30.48 24.88 -26.47
N GLU A 8 30.84 26.14 -26.70
CA GLU A 8 29.89 27.27 -26.72
C GLU A 8 28.83 27.10 -27.82
N ASN A 9 29.21 26.61 -29.00
CA ASN A 9 28.26 26.32 -30.07
C ASN A 9 27.32 25.16 -29.74
N ARG A 10 27.76 24.15 -28.97
CA ARG A 10 26.88 23.06 -28.52
C ARG A 10 25.89 23.52 -27.45
N ILE A 11 26.31 24.41 -26.55
CA ILE A 11 25.43 24.97 -25.50
C ILE A 11 24.31 25.78 -26.15
N ARG A 12 24.64 26.68 -27.09
CA ARG A 12 23.62 27.47 -27.82
C ARG A 12 22.64 26.60 -28.62
N GLN A 13 23.10 25.48 -29.20
CA GLN A 13 22.22 24.55 -29.92
C GLN A 13 21.29 23.76 -28.99
N ILE A 14 21.70 23.50 -27.75
CA ILE A 14 20.87 22.81 -26.75
C ILE A 14 19.81 23.77 -26.20
N GLU A 15 20.18 25.01 -25.90
CA GLU A 15 19.24 26.05 -25.43
C GLU A 15 18.13 26.31 -26.46
N GLN A 16 18.47 26.42 -27.75
CA GLN A 16 17.48 26.56 -28.83
C GLN A 16 16.56 25.35 -29.01
N ARG A 17 16.98 24.14 -28.60
CA ARG A 17 16.15 22.93 -28.65
C ARG A 17 15.20 22.83 -27.45
N ILE A 18 15.58 23.37 -26.30
CA ILE A 18 14.76 23.34 -25.08
C ILE A 18 13.62 24.36 -25.17
N GLU A 19 13.87 25.57 -25.70
CA GLU A 19 12.84 26.61 -25.86
C GLU A 19 11.73 26.23 -26.84
N ARG A 20 12.00 25.33 -27.80
CA ARG A 20 11.02 24.92 -28.82
C ARG A 20 10.12 23.77 -28.40
N GLY A 21 10.37 23.16 -27.25
CA GLY A 21 9.69 21.96 -26.78
C GLY A 21 9.80 20.77 -27.77
N PRO A 22 9.36 19.57 -27.37
CA PRO A 22 9.23 18.47 -28.31
C PRO A 22 8.16 18.81 -29.35
N GLN A 23 8.52 18.79 -30.64
CA GLN A 23 7.58 18.89 -31.75
C GLN A 23 6.74 17.60 -31.76
N ILE A 24 5.58 17.62 -31.11
CA ILE A 24 4.64 16.50 -31.16
C ILE A 24 4.09 16.46 -32.58
N ASN A 25 4.40 15.40 -33.30
CA ASN A 25 3.81 15.16 -34.62
C ASN A 25 2.34 14.79 -34.43
N SER A 26 1.46 15.78 -34.57
CA SER A 26 0.01 15.64 -34.39
C SER A 26 -0.61 14.57 -35.30
N ALA A 27 0.01 14.27 -36.45
CA ALA A 27 -0.44 13.19 -37.32
C ALA A 27 -0.14 11.80 -36.71
N ALA A 28 1.05 11.60 -36.13
CA ALA A 28 1.39 10.35 -35.43
C ALA A 28 0.55 10.15 -34.17
N PHE A 29 0.24 11.22 -33.44
CA PHE A 29 -0.67 11.17 -32.28
C PHE A 29 -2.11 10.84 -32.69
N ASN A 30 -2.64 11.47 -33.74
CA ASN A 30 -3.97 11.15 -34.25
C ASN A 30 -4.07 9.73 -34.80
N GLN A 31 -2.98 9.18 -35.36
CA GLN A 31 -2.94 7.81 -35.86
C GLN A 31 -2.87 6.78 -34.72
N LEU A 32 -2.22 7.12 -33.60
CA LEU A 32 -2.24 6.34 -32.37
C LEU A 32 -3.63 6.32 -31.71
N MET A 33 -4.34 7.46 -31.74
CA MET A 33 -5.69 7.59 -31.17
C MET A 33 -6.80 7.06 -32.10
N ALA A 34 -6.56 6.97 -33.41
CA ALA A 34 -7.50 6.38 -34.36
C ALA A 34 -7.71 4.85 -34.17
N GLY A 35 -6.84 4.18 -33.41
CA GLY A 35 -7.02 2.80 -32.97
C GLY A 35 -8.01 2.64 -31.81
N TYR A 36 -8.36 3.74 -31.12
CA TYR A 36 -9.36 3.76 -30.06
C TYR A 36 -10.69 4.27 -30.63
N SER A 37 -11.32 3.44 -31.44
CA SER A 37 -12.73 3.61 -31.76
C SER A 37 -13.55 3.46 -30.48
N GLU A 38 -14.38 4.44 -30.18
CA GLU A 38 -15.34 4.43 -29.06
C GLU A 38 -16.12 3.11 -29.00
N PRO A 39 -16.38 2.54 -27.80
CA PRO A 39 -17.27 1.40 -27.70
C PRO A 39 -18.67 1.83 -28.12
N LYS A 40 -19.13 1.30 -29.25
CA LYS A 40 -20.53 1.33 -29.65
C LYS A 40 -21.37 0.76 -28.50
N GLN A 41 -22.39 1.51 -28.07
CA GLN A 41 -23.50 0.96 -27.30
C GLN A 41 -24.13 -0.18 -28.10
N SER A 42 -23.83 -1.42 -27.73
CA SER A 42 -24.57 -2.60 -28.18
C SER A 42 -25.26 -3.23 -26.98
N SER A 43 -26.58 -3.12 -27.01
CA SER A 43 -27.56 -3.79 -26.17
C SER A 43 -27.32 -5.30 -26.02
N SER A 44 -27.58 -5.80 -24.80
CA SER A 44 -28.03 -7.17 -24.50
C SER A 44 -27.07 -8.32 -24.84
N LEU A 45 -26.26 -8.74 -23.86
CA LEU A 45 -25.75 -10.11 -23.78
C LEU A 45 -25.92 -10.67 -22.36
N ASN A 46 -26.64 -11.79 -22.29
CA ASN A 46 -27.11 -12.49 -21.09
C ASN A 46 -25.96 -12.97 -20.18
N SER A 47 -26.06 -12.61 -18.90
CA SER A 47 -25.18 -13.04 -17.79
C SER A 47 -25.31 -14.52 -17.39
N ASP A 48 -26.29 -15.24 -17.93
CA ASP A 48 -26.67 -16.55 -17.38
C ASP A 48 -25.86 -17.73 -17.94
N ALA A 49 -25.21 -17.57 -19.11
CA ALA A 49 -24.43 -18.65 -19.72
C ALA A 49 -23.07 -18.90 -19.05
N ALA A 50 -22.43 -17.86 -18.49
CA ALA A 50 -21.15 -17.98 -17.78
C ALA A 50 -21.34 -18.52 -16.35
N ALA A 51 -22.40 -18.11 -15.66
CA ALA A 51 -22.76 -18.61 -14.33
C ALA A 51 -23.16 -20.10 -14.37
N THR A 52 -23.84 -20.54 -15.43
CA THR A 52 -24.29 -21.94 -15.57
C THR A 52 -23.13 -22.92 -15.81
N LYS A 53 -22.05 -22.50 -16.48
CA LYS A 53 -20.84 -23.34 -16.64
C LYS A 53 -20.03 -23.50 -15.35
N LEU A 54 -20.05 -22.50 -14.46
CA LEU A 54 -19.39 -22.57 -13.14
C LEU A 54 -20.14 -23.46 -12.15
N ASN A 55 -21.47 -23.46 -12.18
CA ASN A 55 -22.30 -24.29 -11.28
C ASN A 55 -22.24 -25.80 -11.60
N ASN A 56 -21.88 -26.18 -12.83
CA ASN A 56 -21.81 -27.58 -13.26
C ASN A 56 -20.47 -28.29 -12.97
N MET A 57 -19.52 -27.64 -12.28
CA MET A 57 -18.23 -28.25 -11.90
C MET A 57 -18.17 -28.75 -10.45
N GLY A 58 -19.32 -28.99 -9.80
CA GLY A 58 -19.43 -29.40 -8.40
C GLY A 58 -19.00 -30.84 -8.06
N HIS A 59 -18.41 -31.59 -9.00
CA HIS A 59 -18.16 -33.03 -8.84
C HIS A 59 -16.74 -33.40 -8.33
N PHE A 60 -15.87 -32.42 -8.08
CA PHE A 60 -14.54 -32.66 -7.52
C PHE A 60 -14.56 -32.49 -5.99
N ASN A 61 -14.71 -33.60 -5.27
CA ASN A 61 -14.60 -33.62 -3.82
C ASN A 61 -13.11 -33.67 -3.40
N LEU A 62 -12.51 -32.50 -3.19
CA LEU A 62 -11.11 -32.33 -2.77
C LEU A 62 -10.91 -32.34 -1.24
N SER A 63 -11.90 -32.81 -0.48
CA SER A 63 -11.87 -32.83 0.99
C SER A 63 -10.80 -33.75 1.61
N SER A 64 -10.21 -34.64 0.81
CA SER A 64 -9.20 -35.61 1.25
C SER A 64 -7.75 -35.12 1.10
N ILE A 65 -7.50 -33.95 0.50
CA ILE A 65 -6.13 -33.41 0.39
C ILE A 65 -5.81 -32.60 1.65
N LYS A 66 -5.19 -33.26 2.64
CA LYS A 66 -4.62 -32.58 3.82
C LYS A 66 -3.51 -31.61 3.35
N GLY A 67 -3.73 -30.32 3.60
CA GLY A 67 -2.76 -29.25 3.32
C GLY A 67 -3.09 -28.34 2.12
N LEU A 68 -4.17 -28.60 1.38
CA LEU A 68 -4.61 -27.70 0.32
C LEU A 68 -5.38 -26.52 0.90
N ASN A 69 -4.67 -25.47 1.31
CA ASN A 69 -5.26 -24.17 1.61
C ASN A 69 -5.92 -23.65 0.32
N LYS A 70 -7.24 -23.52 0.34
CA LYS A 70 -8.11 -23.16 -0.80
C LYS A 70 -7.93 -21.72 -1.31
N ASN A 71 -6.83 -21.04 -0.99
CA ASN A 71 -6.49 -19.69 -1.44
C ASN A 71 -5.10 -19.64 -2.09
N THR A 72 -4.92 -20.32 -3.23
CA THR A 72 -3.68 -20.18 -4.03
C THR A 72 -4.03 -19.85 -5.47
N HIS A 73 -4.64 -18.67 -5.62
CA HIS A 73 -4.49 -17.68 -6.70
C HIS A 73 -5.52 -16.58 -6.42
N VAL A 74 -5.35 -15.86 -5.31
CA VAL A 74 -6.17 -14.69 -5.00
C VAL A 74 -5.36 -13.49 -5.47
N SER A 75 -5.81 -12.82 -6.52
CA SER A 75 -5.51 -11.42 -6.76
C SER A 75 -5.90 -10.69 -5.47
N GLY A 76 -4.91 -10.39 -4.62
CA GLY A 76 -5.13 -10.00 -3.22
C GLY A 76 -6.21 -8.94 -3.07
N ALA A 77 -7.08 -9.10 -2.07
CA ALA A 77 -8.16 -8.15 -1.80
C ALA A 77 -7.64 -6.74 -1.46
N GLY A 78 -6.33 -6.58 -1.20
CA GLY A 78 -5.73 -5.36 -0.70
C GLY A 78 -5.95 -5.22 0.81
N ALA A 79 -5.30 -4.24 1.43
CA ALA A 79 -5.61 -3.81 2.78
C ALA A 79 -7.00 -3.13 2.80
N SER A 80 -7.85 -3.52 3.75
CA SER A 80 -9.22 -3.00 3.90
C SER A 80 -9.25 -1.60 4.55
N VAL A 81 -8.58 -0.63 3.93
CA VAL A 81 -8.50 0.73 4.45
C VAL A 81 -9.80 1.49 4.20
N SER A 82 -10.41 2.02 5.26
CA SER A 82 -11.53 2.97 5.18
C SER A 82 -11.00 4.39 4.98
N PRO A 83 -11.27 5.04 3.84
CA PRO A 83 -10.78 6.40 3.59
C PRO A 83 -11.36 7.44 4.55
N LEU A 84 -10.53 8.39 4.98
CA LEU A 84 -10.91 9.52 5.83
C LEU A 84 -10.40 10.81 5.19
N ALA A 85 -11.21 11.87 5.23
CA ALA A 85 -10.78 13.20 4.84
C ALA A 85 -10.10 13.91 6.03
N GLN A 86 -9.05 14.67 5.74
CA GLN A 86 -8.32 15.46 6.72
C GLN A 86 -9.16 16.64 7.22
N SER A 87 -9.08 16.95 8.51
CA SER A 87 -9.86 18.04 9.12
C SER A 87 -9.39 19.43 8.70
N ASN A 88 -8.12 19.58 8.30
CA ASN A 88 -7.53 20.86 7.93
C ASN A 88 -6.38 20.69 6.92
N GLY A 89 -5.88 21.79 6.36
CA GLY A 89 -4.90 21.79 5.28
C GLY A 89 -3.46 21.34 5.61
N VAL A 90 -3.16 20.84 6.82
CA VAL A 90 -1.84 20.29 7.20
C VAL A 90 -1.88 18.88 7.76
N SER A 91 -3.08 18.30 8.00
CA SER A 91 -3.21 17.06 8.76
C SER A 91 -3.16 15.76 7.92
N CYS A 92 -2.77 15.82 6.65
CA CYS A 92 -2.71 14.66 5.75
C CYS A 92 -1.90 13.48 6.33
N GLY A 93 -0.81 13.76 7.05
CA GLY A 93 0.01 12.77 7.73
C GLY A 93 -0.74 12.05 8.86
N GLN A 94 -1.34 12.82 9.76
CA GLN A 94 -2.15 12.32 10.87
C GLN A 94 -3.37 11.53 10.36
N THR A 95 -4.05 12.01 9.31
CA THR A 95 -5.18 11.29 8.68
C THR A 95 -4.72 9.97 8.08
N SER A 96 -3.57 9.94 7.40
CA SER A 96 -3.01 8.70 6.83
C SER A 96 -2.64 7.67 7.89
N VAL A 97 -2.09 8.12 9.02
CA VAL A 97 -1.82 7.28 10.21
C VAL A 97 -3.13 6.74 10.79
N ALA A 98 -4.15 7.58 10.97
CA ALA A 98 -5.45 7.16 11.49
C ALA A 98 -6.10 6.09 10.60
N MET A 99 -6.09 6.27 9.28
CA MET A 99 -6.59 5.27 8.32
C MET A 99 -5.86 3.93 8.45
N ALA A 100 -4.53 3.95 8.59
CA ALA A 100 -3.74 2.73 8.75
C ALA A 100 -4.03 2.03 10.09
N LEU A 101 -4.12 2.78 11.19
CA LEU A 101 -4.42 2.24 12.52
C LEU A 101 -5.83 1.65 12.61
N ASN A 102 -6.83 2.33 12.08
CA ASN A 102 -8.22 1.83 12.04
C ASN A 102 -8.36 0.53 11.22
N THR A 103 -7.42 0.28 10.30
CA THR A 103 -7.36 -0.98 9.55
C THR A 103 -6.79 -2.12 10.37
N LEU A 104 -5.79 -1.84 11.23
CA LEU A 104 -5.00 -2.86 11.92
C LEU A 104 -5.46 -3.14 13.35
N VAL A 105 -5.94 -2.12 14.06
CA VAL A 105 -6.25 -2.18 15.48
C VAL A 105 -7.76 -2.43 15.66
N PRO A 106 -8.17 -3.58 16.21
CA PRO A 106 -9.58 -3.89 16.39
C PRO A 106 -10.30 -2.85 17.24
N GLY A 107 -11.40 -2.30 16.71
CA GLY A 107 -12.22 -1.30 17.41
C GLY A 107 -11.66 0.13 17.40
N ALA A 108 -10.51 0.37 16.79
CA ALA A 108 -10.00 1.72 16.60
C ALA A 108 -10.91 2.53 15.66
N ASN A 109 -11.15 3.78 16.02
CA ASN A 109 -11.89 4.76 15.24
C ASN A 109 -11.24 6.14 15.41
N LEU A 110 -9.94 6.19 15.13
CA LEU A 110 -9.11 7.36 15.26
C LEU A 110 -9.36 8.32 14.09
N THR A 111 -9.24 9.60 14.38
CA THR A 111 -9.20 10.71 13.42
C THR A 111 -7.83 11.37 13.43
N ASP A 112 -7.60 12.30 12.52
CA ASP A 112 -6.38 13.10 12.51
C ASP A 112 -6.23 13.97 13.77
N MET A 113 -7.34 14.45 14.34
CA MET A 113 -7.34 15.20 15.59
C MET A 113 -6.86 14.36 16.78
N ASP A 114 -7.26 13.08 16.86
CA ASP A 114 -6.83 12.17 17.93
C ASP A 114 -5.31 11.93 17.86
N ILE A 115 -4.78 11.74 16.65
CA ILE A 115 -3.33 11.60 16.44
C ILE A 115 -2.60 12.89 16.79
N ASP A 116 -3.09 14.05 16.33
CA ASP A 116 -2.46 15.34 16.57
C ASP A 116 -2.42 15.69 18.06
N GLN A 117 -3.51 15.45 18.79
CA GLN A 117 -3.62 15.73 20.21
C GLN A 117 -2.58 14.97 21.05
N HIS A 118 -2.27 13.73 20.68
CA HIS A 118 -1.35 12.87 21.45
C HIS A 118 0.09 12.87 20.93
N TYR A 119 0.27 13.05 19.62
CA TYR A 119 1.56 12.84 18.95
C TYR A 119 2.01 14.02 18.08
N GLY A 120 1.12 14.95 17.74
CA GLY A 120 1.38 15.98 16.74
C GLY A 120 1.84 15.36 15.42
N PHE A 121 2.97 15.85 14.91
CA PHE A 121 3.62 15.34 13.69
C PHE A 121 4.54 14.12 13.92
N GLN A 122 4.57 13.52 15.12
CA GLN A 122 5.39 12.31 15.39
C GLN A 122 4.71 11.04 14.84
N LEU A 123 4.48 10.99 13.52
CA LEU A 123 3.65 9.98 12.84
C LEU A 123 4.10 8.54 13.11
N LEU A 124 5.40 8.24 12.96
CA LEU A 124 5.93 6.90 13.22
C LEU A 124 5.78 6.47 14.69
N LYS A 125 5.86 7.43 15.62
CA LYS A 125 5.65 7.16 17.05
C LYS A 125 4.19 6.81 17.33
N ALA A 126 3.25 7.54 16.73
CA ALA A 126 1.82 7.24 16.82
C ALA A 126 1.54 5.82 16.32
N LEU A 127 2.04 5.46 15.13
CA LEU A 127 1.90 4.12 14.55
C LEU A 127 2.41 3.03 15.52
N LYS A 128 3.64 3.18 16.02
CA LYS A 128 4.24 2.22 16.95
C LYS A 128 3.46 2.06 18.25
N ASN A 129 3.03 3.16 18.85
CA ASN A 129 2.38 3.12 20.15
C ASN A 129 0.96 2.58 20.07
N GLU A 130 0.19 3.03 19.08
CA GLU A 130 -1.24 2.67 18.95
C GLU A 130 -1.43 1.25 18.39
N SER A 131 -0.46 0.66 17.68
CA SER A 131 -0.60 -0.67 17.10
C SER A 131 0.11 -1.80 17.85
N ARG A 132 0.91 -1.48 18.88
CA ARG A 132 1.76 -2.48 19.56
C ARG A 132 0.95 -3.58 20.22
N GLU A 133 -0.11 -3.22 20.96
CA GLU A 133 -0.98 -4.19 21.64
C GLU A 133 -1.76 -5.06 20.64
N ALA A 134 -2.02 -4.53 19.44
CA ALA A 134 -2.61 -5.28 18.33
C ALA A 134 -1.60 -6.19 17.60
N GLY A 135 -0.35 -6.25 18.04
CA GLY A 135 0.67 -7.14 17.50
C GLY A 135 1.34 -6.63 16.22
N TYR A 136 1.43 -5.30 16.03
CA TYR A 136 2.12 -4.70 14.90
C TYR A 136 3.24 -3.77 15.36
N ASP A 137 4.38 -3.85 14.68
CA ASP A 137 5.45 -2.85 14.76
C ASP A 137 5.56 -2.12 13.42
N TRP A 138 6.06 -0.89 13.46
CA TRP A 138 6.20 -0.03 12.30
C TRP A 138 7.62 0.48 12.15
N ARG A 139 8.05 0.68 10.91
CA ARG A 139 9.35 1.27 10.63
C ARG A 139 9.30 2.14 9.38
N ASP A 140 10.26 3.03 9.29
CA ASP A 140 10.57 3.71 8.04
C ASP A 140 11.44 2.81 7.17
N ALA A 141 10.97 2.52 5.95
CA ALA A 141 11.67 1.74 4.94
C ALA A 141 12.51 2.60 3.99
N GLY A 142 12.58 3.92 4.22
CA GLY A 142 13.31 4.86 3.37
C GLY A 142 12.40 5.45 2.29
N ASN A 143 12.94 5.63 1.09
CA ASN A 143 12.24 6.29 -0.01
C ASN A 143 11.63 5.26 -0.95
N ILE A 144 10.53 5.63 -1.60
CA ILE A 144 9.98 4.83 -2.69
C ILE A 144 10.88 4.90 -3.92
N ASP A 145 11.19 3.74 -4.48
CA ASP A 145 11.91 3.57 -5.72
C ASP A 145 11.40 2.34 -6.49
N SER A 146 11.97 2.07 -7.67
CA SER A 146 11.59 0.92 -8.49
C SER A 146 11.80 -0.44 -7.81
N ASN A 147 12.71 -0.55 -6.82
CA ASN A 147 12.97 -1.78 -6.08
C ASN A 147 11.96 -1.99 -4.93
N SER A 148 11.29 -0.92 -4.50
CA SER A 148 10.34 -0.94 -3.38
C SER A 148 9.08 -1.74 -3.69
N TRP A 149 8.69 -1.87 -4.97
CA TRP A 149 7.39 -2.41 -5.34
C TRP A 149 7.19 -3.87 -5.00
N SER A 150 8.20 -4.73 -5.19
CA SER A 150 8.06 -6.14 -4.79
C SER A 150 7.77 -6.27 -3.30
N PHE A 151 8.34 -5.37 -2.49
CA PHE A 151 8.12 -5.34 -1.05
C PHE A 151 6.76 -4.74 -0.70
N ILE A 152 6.36 -3.61 -1.32
CA ILE A 152 5.04 -2.99 -1.12
C ILE A 152 3.93 -3.96 -1.53
N ASP A 153 4.06 -4.62 -2.69
CA ASP A 153 3.10 -5.61 -3.20
C ASP A 153 2.87 -6.74 -2.19
N LYS A 154 3.95 -7.24 -1.57
CA LYS A 154 3.86 -8.23 -0.50
C LYS A 154 3.05 -7.69 0.68
N LYS A 155 3.37 -6.47 1.14
CA LYS A 155 2.69 -5.84 2.28
C LYS A 155 1.20 -5.67 2.05
N VAL A 156 0.83 -4.99 0.97
CA VAL A 156 -0.56 -4.58 0.77
C VAL A 156 -1.44 -5.70 0.20
N ASN A 157 -0.91 -6.56 -0.68
CA ASN A 157 -1.74 -7.59 -1.34
C ASN A 157 -1.70 -8.95 -0.65
N GLN A 158 -0.58 -9.32 -0.02
CA GLN A 158 -0.42 -10.65 0.59
C GLN A 158 -0.60 -10.61 2.11
N GLU A 159 0.00 -9.63 2.78
CA GLU A 159 -0.07 -9.51 4.25
C GLU A 159 -1.29 -8.72 4.73
N GLY A 160 -1.94 -7.98 3.81
CA GLY A 160 -3.08 -7.11 4.10
C GLY A 160 -2.71 -5.90 4.95
N LEU A 161 -1.45 -5.46 4.89
CA LEU A 161 -0.90 -4.39 5.71
C LEU A 161 -0.82 -3.10 4.88
N PRO A 162 -1.46 -2.00 5.31
CA PRO A 162 -1.36 -0.72 4.61
C PRO A 162 0.06 -0.16 4.68
N VAL A 163 0.42 0.63 3.67
CA VAL A 163 1.71 1.32 3.59
C VAL A 163 1.46 2.82 3.47
N ILE A 164 2.18 3.63 4.24
CA ILE A 164 2.05 5.10 4.19
C ILE A 164 3.27 5.67 3.48
N VAL A 165 3.05 6.58 2.52
CA VAL A 165 4.11 7.20 1.72
C VAL A 165 3.98 8.71 1.69
N ALA A 166 5.12 9.40 1.80
CA ALA A 166 5.22 10.83 1.53
C ALA A 166 5.56 11.11 0.07
N LEU A 167 4.79 12.00 -0.55
CA LEU A 167 4.86 12.37 -1.96
C LEU A 167 4.81 13.90 -2.12
N ASN A 168 5.14 14.38 -3.31
CA ASN A 168 4.96 15.78 -3.68
C ASN A 168 4.71 15.92 -5.19
N GLY A 169 4.67 17.16 -5.67
CA GLY A 169 4.60 17.47 -7.09
C GLY A 169 3.18 17.60 -7.64
N PRO A 170 3.04 17.91 -8.93
CA PRO A 170 1.79 18.39 -9.51
C PRO A 170 0.63 17.39 -9.45
N GLU A 171 0.92 16.10 -9.29
CA GLU A 171 -0.10 15.05 -9.19
C GLU A 171 -0.62 14.87 -7.76
N PHE A 172 0.28 14.83 -6.76
CA PHE A 172 -0.07 14.50 -5.38
C PHE A 172 -0.19 15.72 -4.48
N SER A 173 0.59 16.77 -4.72
CA SER A 173 0.53 18.05 -4.01
C SER A 173 0.78 19.20 -4.99
N PRO A 174 -0.25 19.64 -5.75
CA PRO A 174 -0.12 20.78 -6.67
C PRO A 174 0.40 22.06 -5.99
N SER A 175 0.17 22.20 -4.69
CA SER A 175 0.64 23.32 -3.88
C SER A 175 2.14 23.29 -3.55
N GLY A 176 2.80 22.15 -3.74
CA GLY A 176 4.21 21.94 -3.38
C GLY A 176 4.46 21.73 -1.88
N ARG A 177 3.42 21.74 -1.04
CA ARG A 177 3.52 21.58 0.43
C ARG A 177 3.82 20.14 0.86
N GLY A 178 3.90 19.21 -0.09
CA GLY A 178 3.93 17.78 0.18
C GLY A 178 2.52 17.22 0.43
N HIS A 179 2.41 15.90 0.32
CA HIS A 179 1.20 15.14 0.59
C HIS A 179 1.54 13.74 1.07
N ILE A 180 0.80 13.23 2.04
CA ILE A 180 1.00 11.89 2.60
C ILE A 180 -0.27 11.08 2.33
N VAL A 181 -0.10 9.85 1.81
CA VAL A 181 -1.22 8.97 1.44
C VAL A 181 -1.02 7.55 1.97
N THR A 182 -2.11 6.79 2.06
CA THR A 182 -2.09 5.38 2.50
C THR A 182 -2.37 4.44 1.34
N ILE A 183 -1.35 3.71 0.89
CA ILE A 183 -1.45 2.65 -0.12
C ILE A 183 -2.18 1.45 0.46
N MET A 184 -3.19 0.97 -0.27
CA MET A 184 -4.03 -0.15 0.12
C MET A 184 -3.92 -1.35 -0.82
N LYS A 185 -3.54 -1.14 -2.08
CA LYS A 185 -3.46 -2.21 -3.07
C LYS A 185 -2.53 -1.81 -4.20
N THR A 186 -1.90 -2.80 -4.82
CA THR A 186 -1.12 -2.61 -6.04
C THR A 186 -1.45 -3.68 -7.07
N THR A 187 -1.20 -3.37 -8.33
CA THR A 187 -1.16 -4.34 -9.44
C THR A 187 0.24 -4.36 -10.04
N ALA A 188 0.40 -4.92 -11.25
CA ALA A 188 1.66 -4.87 -11.98
C ALA A 188 2.17 -3.42 -12.11
N ASP A 189 1.30 -2.52 -12.59
CA ASP A 189 1.71 -1.17 -12.99
C ASP A 189 1.02 -0.05 -12.19
N THR A 190 -0.01 -0.39 -11.40
CA THR A 190 -0.81 0.61 -10.69
C THR A 190 -0.74 0.45 -9.18
N VAL A 191 -1.03 1.56 -8.51
CA VAL A 191 -1.13 1.67 -7.06
C VAL A 191 -2.45 2.35 -6.71
N THR A 192 -3.19 1.73 -5.80
CA THR A 192 -4.45 2.25 -5.26
C THR A 192 -4.21 2.71 -3.83
N TYR A 193 -4.62 3.93 -3.51
CA TYR A 193 -4.37 4.58 -2.24
C TYR A 193 -5.60 5.35 -1.75
N ALA A 194 -5.73 5.48 -0.43
CA ALA A 194 -6.65 6.40 0.20
C ALA A 194 -5.99 7.78 0.31
N ASP A 195 -6.67 8.80 -0.19
CA ASP A 195 -6.20 10.18 -0.23
C ASP A 195 -6.88 11.01 0.88
N PRO A 196 -6.13 11.52 1.86
CA PRO A 196 -6.71 12.30 2.94
C PRO A 196 -7.19 13.70 2.50
N ALA A 197 -6.77 14.22 1.34
CA ALA A 197 -7.20 15.54 0.89
C ALA A 197 -8.72 15.62 0.64
N ASP A 198 -9.32 14.51 0.20
CA ASP A 198 -10.75 14.41 -0.08
C ASP A 198 -11.44 13.17 0.49
N GLY A 199 -10.69 12.31 1.20
CA GLY A 199 -11.21 11.07 1.79
C GLY A 199 -11.65 10.06 0.74
N LYS A 200 -11.03 10.04 -0.44
CA LYS A 200 -11.39 9.13 -1.54
C LYS A 200 -10.30 8.11 -1.83
N ILE A 201 -10.71 7.00 -2.44
CA ILE A 201 -9.79 6.03 -3.04
C ILE A 201 -9.42 6.50 -4.44
N LYS A 202 -8.13 6.54 -4.72
CA LYS A 202 -7.56 6.92 -6.02
C LYS A 202 -6.62 5.83 -6.52
N THR A 203 -6.41 5.80 -7.83
CA THR A 203 -5.47 4.88 -8.46
C THR A 203 -4.58 5.66 -9.42
N THR A 204 -3.29 5.39 -9.38
CA THR A 204 -2.29 5.96 -10.28
C THR A 204 -1.29 4.89 -10.74
N GLN A 205 -0.39 5.25 -11.65
CA GLN A 205 0.72 4.40 -12.06
C GLN A 205 1.83 4.40 -11.00
N LYS A 206 2.49 3.26 -10.80
CA LYS A 206 3.66 3.14 -9.91
C LYS A 206 4.75 4.15 -10.28
N SER A 207 5.00 4.32 -11.58
CA SER A 207 5.94 5.31 -12.10
C SER A 207 5.63 6.75 -11.68
N ASN A 208 4.37 7.10 -11.42
CA ASN A 208 4.03 8.45 -10.98
C ASN A 208 4.50 8.69 -9.54
N MET A 209 4.36 7.68 -8.66
CA MET A 209 4.89 7.77 -7.28
C MET A 209 6.42 7.70 -7.25
N GLU A 210 7.06 6.90 -8.10
CA GLU A 210 8.53 6.84 -8.21
C GLU A 210 9.15 8.17 -8.64
N ASN A 211 8.51 8.84 -9.61
CA ASN A 211 9.00 10.08 -10.18
C ASN A 211 8.47 11.32 -9.43
N ALA A 212 7.69 11.13 -8.36
CA ALA A 212 7.20 12.23 -7.55
C ALA A 212 8.41 12.97 -6.93
N PRO A 213 8.45 14.31 -7.01
CA PRO A 213 9.42 15.09 -6.27
C PRO A 213 9.37 14.78 -4.78
N SER A 214 10.47 15.03 -4.08
CA SER A 214 10.51 14.82 -2.63
C SER A 214 9.51 15.70 -1.89
N HIS A 215 8.91 15.14 -0.85
CA HIS A 215 8.15 15.87 0.15
C HIS A 215 9.07 16.91 0.85
N PRO A 216 8.62 18.15 1.09
CA PRO A 216 9.47 19.20 1.66
C PRO A 216 10.06 18.84 3.03
N ASP A 217 9.29 18.11 3.83
CA ASP A 217 9.69 17.63 5.16
C ASP A 217 10.48 16.31 5.15
N GLY A 218 10.84 15.80 3.97
CA GLY A 218 11.53 14.53 3.78
C GLY A 218 10.61 13.40 3.31
N ASN A 219 11.17 12.51 2.50
CA ASN A 219 10.48 11.30 2.03
C ASN A 219 10.56 10.20 3.07
N PHE A 220 9.53 9.36 3.12
CA PHE A 220 9.49 8.16 3.93
C PHE A 220 8.52 7.14 3.33
N LEU A 221 8.67 5.90 3.78
CA LEU A 221 7.80 4.78 3.45
C LEU A 221 7.55 4.00 4.74
N PHE A 222 6.46 4.30 5.43
CA PHE A 222 6.11 3.58 6.66
C PHE A 222 5.42 2.28 6.35
N VAL A 223 5.95 1.21 6.93
CA VAL A 223 5.47 -0.15 6.73
C VAL A 223 5.32 -0.87 8.07
N ALA A 224 4.26 -1.69 8.15
CA ALA A 224 3.99 -2.53 9.31
C ALA A 224 4.60 -3.92 9.14
N ASP A 225 5.01 -4.52 10.26
CA ASP A 225 5.36 -5.92 10.40
C ASP A 225 4.49 -6.53 11.52
N ARG A 226 4.02 -7.77 11.31
CA ARG A 226 3.36 -8.53 12.39
C ARG A 226 4.42 -8.97 13.39
N VAL A 227 4.23 -8.61 14.65
CA VAL A 227 5.04 -9.13 15.74
C VAL A 227 4.61 -10.57 15.98
N ALA A 228 5.55 -11.52 15.91
CA ALA A 228 5.25 -12.89 16.28
C ALA A 228 4.73 -12.89 17.73
N PRO A 229 3.65 -13.64 18.05
CA PRO A 229 3.28 -13.82 19.44
C PRO A 229 4.49 -14.36 20.19
N ASP A 230 4.78 -13.79 21.36
CA ASP A 230 5.86 -14.29 22.21
C ASP A 230 5.72 -15.82 22.32
N PRO A 231 6.82 -16.58 22.17
CA PRO A 231 6.75 -18.01 22.40
C PRO A 231 6.18 -18.20 23.80
N MET A 232 5.02 -18.88 23.87
CA MET A 232 4.35 -19.23 25.12
C MET A 232 5.42 -19.65 26.14
N PRO A 233 5.45 -19.09 27.36
CA PRO A 233 6.38 -19.55 28.36
C PRO A 233 6.20 -21.05 28.48
N THR A 234 7.25 -21.80 28.14
CA THR A 234 7.29 -23.24 28.33
C THR A 234 7.02 -23.45 29.81
N GLN A 235 5.80 -23.87 30.17
CA GLN A 235 5.55 -24.27 31.54
C GLN A 235 6.58 -25.36 31.86
N PRO A 236 7.40 -25.19 32.92
CA PRO A 236 8.23 -26.29 33.34
C PRO A 236 7.27 -27.44 33.66
N TYR A 237 7.43 -28.55 32.93
CA TYR A 237 6.76 -29.79 33.27
C TYR A 237 6.96 -30.00 34.77
N ALA A 238 5.84 -30.04 35.51
CA ALA A 238 5.85 -30.41 36.91
C ALA A 238 6.30 -31.87 37.02
N SER A 239 7.60 -32.11 36.97
CA SER A 239 8.20 -33.33 37.47
C SER A 239 8.18 -33.23 38.99
N ASN A 240 7.09 -33.72 39.60
CA ASN A 240 7.07 -34.37 40.92
C ASN A 240 5.63 -34.77 41.28
N PHE A 241 5.08 -35.73 40.54
CA PHE A 241 4.13 -36.66 41.16
C PHE A 241 4.97 -37.74 41.85
N ASN A 242 5.15 -37.62 43.15
CA ASN A 242 5.64 -38.71 43.98
C ASN A 242 4.38 -39.47 44.45
N PRO A 243 4.06 -40.67 43.92
CA PRO A 243 3.01 -41.47 44.50
C PRO A 243 3.51 -41.98 45.86
N MET A 244 2.86 -41.55 46.95
CA MET A 244 3.09 -42.18 48.24
C MET A 244 2.77 -43.68 48.14
N PRO A 245 3.66 -44.58 48.58
CA PRO A 245 3.28 -45.98 48.77
C PRO A 245 2.32 -46.07 49.95
N GLY A 246 1.15 -46.66 49.69
CA GLY A 246 0.15 -46.94 50.71
C GLY A 246 0.69 -47.94 51.74
N GLU A 247 0.67 -47.54 53.01
CA GLU A 247 0.79 -48.47 54.14
C GLU A 247 -0.57 -49.15 54.34
N PHE A 248 -0.69 -50.37 53.80
CA PHE A 248 -1.63 -51.38 54.28
C PHE A 248 -0.85 -52.43 55.09
N GLY A 249 -1.07 -52.42 56.41
CA GLY A 249 -1.40 -53.62 57.21
C GLY A 249 -0.33 -54.65 57.55
N SER A 250 0.03 -54.70 58.85
CA SER A 250 0.32 -55.90 59.68
C SER A 250 0.65 -55.38 61.09
N LEU A 251 0.04 -55.74 62.23
CA LEU A 251 -0.72 -56.90 62.71
C LEU A 251 -1.81 -56.42 63.69
#